data_AF-A0A1Y2WBW2-F1
#
_entry.id   AF-A0A1Y2WBW2-F1
#
_cell.length_a   1.000
_cell.length_b   1.000
_cell.length_c   1.000
_cell.angle_alpha   90.00
_cell.angle_beta   90.00
_cell.angle_gamma   90.00
#
_symmetry.space_group_name_H-M   'P 1'
#
loop_
_entity.id
_entity.type
_entity.pdbx_description
1 polymer ?
#
loop_
_entity_poly.entity_id
_entity_poly.type
_entity_poly.pdbx_seq_one_letter_code
_entity_poly.pdbx_strand_id
1 'polypeptide(L)' 'YKVLGVNRYATPAEIKIAYRKLALKYHPDKTETPQVADTEKFIIIKEAYETLSDPEQRRIYNR' A
#
# COMPACT_ATOMS: atom_id res chain seq x y z
N TYR A 1 7.57 2.20 -1.76
CA TYR A 1 8.21 1.48 -0.62
C TYR A 1 7.85 2.05 0.74
N LYS A 2 8.19 3.33 1.02
CA LYS A 2 7.89 3.98 2.31
C LYS A 2 6.41 3.94 2.70
N VAL A 3 5.50 4.19 1.75
CA VAL A 3 4.04 4.15 1.94
C VAL A 3 3.58 2.80 2.50
N LEU A 4 4.03 1.71 1.87
CA LEU A 4 3.69 0.35 2.29
C LEU A 4 4.54 -0.14 3.47
N GLY A 5 5.55 0.63 3.90
CA GLY A 5 6.49 0.23 4.95
C GLY A 5 7.35 -0.99 4.59
N VAL A 6 7.54 -1.26 3.30
CA VAL A 6 8.29 -2.44 2.82
C VAL A 6 9.66 -2.05 2.26
N ASN A 7 10.59 -3.01 2.28
CA ASN A 7 11.92 -2.85 1.71
C ASN A 7 11.85 -2.70 0.17
N ARG A 8 12.83 -2.03 -0.44
CA ARG A 8 12.97 -1.97 -1.91
C ARG A 8 13.11 -3.34 -2.56
N TYR A 9 13.66 -4.31 -1.82
CA TYR A 9 13.80 -5.71 -2.23
C TYR A 9 12.63 -6.59 -1.83
N ALA A 10 11.54 -6.02 -1.28
CA ALA A 10 10.41 -6.82 -0.82
C ALA A 10 9.82 -7.64 -1.98
N THR A 11 9.48 -8.87 -1.67
CA THR A 11 8.82 -9.78 -2.60
C THR A 11 7.37 -9.33 -2.86
N PRO A 12 6.76 -9.73 -4.00
CA PRO A 12 5.34 -9.46 -4.25
C PRO A 12 4.42 -9.97 -3.12
N ALA A 13 4.80 -11.08 -2.48
CA ALA A 13 4.10 -11.62 -1.32
C ALA A 13 4.14 -10.66 -0.12
N GLU A 14 5.32 -10.12 0.23
CA GLU A 14 5.48 -9.15 1.31
C GLU A 14 4.72 -7.85 1.03
N ILE A 15 4.77 -7.37 -0.22
CA ILE A 15 4.01 -6.19 -0.68
C ILE A 15 2.51 -6.39 -0.46
N LYS A 16 1.99 -7.58 -0.83
CA LYS A 16 0.57 -7.94 -0.64
C LYS A 16 0.17 -8.07 0.83
N ILE A 17 1.05 -8.63 1.66
CA ILE A 17 0.83 -8.75 3.11
C ILE A 17 0.80 -7.35 3.76
N ALA A 18 1.75 -6.49 3.41
CA ALA A 18 1.82 -5.13 3.92
C ALA A 18 0.61 -4.30 3.49
N TYR A 19 0.22 -4.39 2.21
CA TYR A 19 -1.00 -3.78 1.70
C TYR A 19 -2.23 -4.23 2.48
N ARG A 20 -2.43 -5.55 2.69
CA ARG A 20 -3.56 -6.06 3.49
C ARG A 20 -3.57 -5.53 4.92
N LYS A 21 -2.41 -5.48 5.59
CA LYS A 21 -2.32 -4.95 6.96
C LYS A 21 -2.69 -3.48 7.04
N LEU A 22 -2.19 -2.67 6.11
CA LEU A 22 -2.46 -1.23 6.06
C LEU A 22 -3.89 -0.94 5.61
N ALA A 23 -4.38 -1.67 4.61
CA ALA A 23 -5.76 -1.60 4.16
C ALA A 23 -6.73 -1.84 5.31
N LEU A 24 -6.52 -2.88 6.12
CA LEU A 24 -7.36 -3.15 7.30
C LEU A 24 -7.25 -2.08 8.39
N LYS A 25 -6.09 -1.42 8.52
CA LYS A 25 -5.85 -0.36 9.52
C LYS A 25 -6.50 0.97 9.13
N TYR A 26 -6.52 1.28 7.85
CA TYR A 26 -7.04 2.54 7.30
C TYR A 26 -8.39 2.38 6.59
N HIS A 27 -9.03 1.21 6.70
CA HIS A 27 -10.32 0.97 6.05
C HIS A 27 -11.41 1.79 6.76
N PRO A 28 -12.17 2.64 6.06
CA PRO A 28 -13.18 3.50 6.69
C PRO A 28 -14.29 2.71 7.40
N ASP A 29 -14.58 1.50 6.91
CA ASP A 29 -15.56 0.57 7.52
C ASP A 29 -15.09 -0.05 8.84
N LYS A 30 -13.77 -0.14 9.07
CA LYS A 30 -13.20 -0.72 10.30
C LYS A 30 -12.80 0.30 11.36
N THR A 31 -12.74 1.58 10.98
CA THR A 31 -12.41 2.67 11.88
C THR A 31 -13.70 3.32 12.37
N GLU A 32 -13.95 3.32 13.68
CA GLU A 32 -15.15 3.92 14.29
C GLU A 32 -15.26 5.44 14.06
N THR A 33 -14.12 6.10 13.81
CA THR A 33 -14.04 7.52 13.41
C THR A 33 -13.11 7.66 12.20
N PRO A 34 -13.58 7.40 10.98
CA PRO A 34 -12.74 7.53 9.79
C PRO A 34 -12.39 9.01 9.59
N GLN A 35 -11.10 9.35 9.71
CA GLN A 35 -10.64 10.69 9.36
C GLN A 35 -10.43 10.78 7.85
N VAL A 36 -10.55 11.98 7.28
CA VAL A 36 -10.19 12.24 5.89
C VAL A 36 -8.76 11.74 5.59
N ALA A 37 -7.86 11.92 6.56
CA ALA A 37 -6.48 11.45 6.50
C ALA A 37 -6.34 9.92 6.40
N ASP A 38 -7.30 9.13 6.90
CA ASP A 38 -7.27 7.66 6.78
C ASP A 38 -7.68 7.21 5.38
N THR A 39 -8.70 7.85 4.80
CA THR A 39 -9.11 7.64 3.40
C THR A 39 -7.99 8.05 2.44
N GLU A 40 -7.35 9.19 2.66
CA GLU A 40 -6.19 9.62 1.86
C GLU A 40 -5.03 8.63 1.95
N LYS A 41 -4.70 8.16 3.15
CA LYS A 41 -3.68 7.11 3.33
C LYS A 41 -4.06 5.84 2.59
N PHE A 42 -5.33 5.42 2.67
CA PHE A 42 -5.80 4.23 1.98
C PHE A 42 -5.64 4.34 0.46
N ILE A 43 -5.98 5.49 -0.13
CA ILE A 43 -5.78 5.76 -1.56
C ILE A 43 -4.29 5.65 -1.92
N ILE A 44 -3.42 6.31 -1.16
CA ILE A 44 -1.97 6.29 -1.40
C ILE A 44 -1.40 4.87 -1.25
N ILE A 45 -1.88 4.09 -0.28
CA ILE A 45 -1.51 2.69 -0.05
C ILE A 45 -1.94 1.81 -1.23
N LYS A 46 -3.15 2.02 -1.75
CA LYS A 46 -3.68 1.30 -2.91
C LYS A 46 -2.87 1.59 -4.16
N GLU A 47 -2.62 2.86 -4.44
CA GLU A 47 -1.84 3.29 -5.61
C GLU A 47 -0.41 2.73 -5.55
N ALA A 48 0.24 2.81 -4.38
CA ALA A 48 1.55 2.21 -4.18
C ALA A 48 1.55 0.68 -4.37
N TYR A 49 0.48 -0.02 -3.99
CA TYR A 49 0.33 -1.45 -4.24
C TYR A 49 0.13 -1.74 -5.73
N GLU A 50 -0.71 -0.98 -6.44
CA GLU A 50 -0.91 -1.15 -7.89
C GLU A 50 0.42 -1.01 -8.65
N THR A 51 1.21 0.03 -8.35
CA THR A 51 2.54 0.22 -8.99
C THR A 51 3.55 -0.87 -8.63
N LEU A 52 3.57 -1.34 -7.37
CA LEU A 52 4.59 -2.28 -6.88
C LEU A 52 4.21 -3.75 -7.06
N SER A 53 2.93 -4.05 -7.23
CA SER A 53 2.43 -5.41 -7.49
C SER A 53 2.64 -5.83 -8.93
N ASP A 54 2.62 -4.88 -9.87
CA ASP A 54 2.93 -5.12 -11.27
C ASP A 54 4.47 -5.08 -11.48
N PRO A 55 5.07 -6.16 -12.00
CA PRO A 55 6.52 -6.25 -12.17
C PRO A 55 7.06 -5.28 -13.22
N GLU A 56 6.29 -4.91 -14.26
CA GLU A 56 6.71 -3.94 -15.27
C GLU A 56 6.66 -2.52 -14.70
N GLN A 57 5.54 -2.13 -14.08
CA GLN A 57 5.39 -0.84 -13.39
C GLN A 57 6.43 -0.68 -12.29
N ARG A 58 6.66 -1.74 -11.51
CA ARG A 58 7.71 -1.76 -10.51
C ARG A 58 9.08 -1.57 -11.15
N ARG A 59 9.38 -2.23 -12.26
CA ARG A 59 10.67 -2.05 -12.95
C ARG A 59 10.84 -0.62 -13.43
N ILE A 60 9.81 0.00 -13.98
CA ILE A 60 9.82 1.41 -14.40
C ILE A 60 10.05 2.33 -13.20
N TYR A 61 9.36 2.09 -12.08
CA TYR A 61 9.51 2.89 -10.86
C TYR A 61 10.89 2.74 -10.19
N ASN A 62 11.55 1.58 -10.35
CA ASN A 62 12.89 1.34 -9.80
C ASN A 62 14.03 1.66 -10.77
N ARG A 63 13.74 2.09 -12.00
CA ARG A 63 14.73 2.47 -13.00
C ARG A 63 15.14 3.93 -12.83
#